data_AF-A0A2E5IQG0-F1
#
_entry.id   AF-A0A2E5IQG0-F1
#
_cell.length_a   1.000
_cell.length_b   1.000
_cell.length_c   1.000
_cell.angle_alpha   90.00
_cell.angle_beta   90.00
_cell.angle_gamma   90.00
#
_symmetry.space_group_name_H-M   'P 1'
#
loop_
_entity.id
_entity.type
_entity.pdbx_description
1 polymer ?
#
loop_
_entity_poly.entity_id
_entity_poly.type
_entity_poly.pdbx_seq_one_letter_code
_entity_poly.pdbx_strand_id
1 'polypeptide(L)'
;MQHNLPPGIAIIQSVVKQLDTVQSFLKDGSEENKLLKTVLKESLIMDHDSRFLDNALFITYIQMLLLAGMSMFGGVSLSCLNSFSDHDDRVSLTWDSGVSDSFTWGIYDESFLQFISYYQDRLSSKPQHRKHLPSEIIIGIRGFFSTYLDILGSLDFKIKDLLMDKSSFLTIVSSELNKDALFLVISSLPSEQLSRFFMFLYPFLPSDLMVTSPDGRSMTLSAMFDQPSYDFSFLSEKMKLFLDLYFNSQLPKIQMITQDKTAEFLSKVIQNDHDFNVTQDNIKSVKQSQIDVRKTLYGTLKNHLDELVYVS
;
A
#
# COMPACT_ATOMS: atom_id res chain seq x y z
N MET A 1 -14.10 9.72 15.90
CA MET A 1 -13.36 8.45 15.78
C MET A 1 -12.35 8.61 14.66
N GLN A 2 -11.05 8.65 14.97
CA GLN A 2 -10.04 8.49 13.93
C GLN A 2 -10.14 7.05 13.45
N HIS A 3 -10.46 6.84 12.19
CA HIS A 3 -10.41 5.50 11.59
C HIS A 3 -8.95 5.05 11.60
N ASN A 4 -8.67 3.83 12.10
CA ASN A 4 -7.37 3.19 11.93
C ASN A 4 -7.18 2.90 10.43
N LEU A 5 -6.56 3.84 9.72
CA LEU A 5 -6.25 3.67 8.31
C LEU A 5 -5.22 2.55 8.14
N PRO A 6 -5.25 1.80 7.02
CA PRO A 6 -4.17 0.87 6.71
C PRO A 6 -2.82 1.59 6.76
N PRO A 7 -1.74 0.99 7.32
CA PRO A 7 -0.47 1.67 7.55
C PRO A 7 0.08 2.41 6.34
N GLY A 8 0.03 1.81 5.14
CA GLY A 8 0.47 2.46 3.91
C GLY A 8 -0.30 3.75 3.57
N ILE A 9 -1.60 3.81 3.86
CA ILE A 9 -2.42 5.02 3.66
C ILE A 9 -2.03 6.08 4.69
N ALA A 10 -1.88 5.68 5.95
CA ALA A 10 -1.48 6.59 7.03
C ALA A 10 -0.09 7.20 6.77
N ILE A 11 0.83 6.41 6.21
CA ILE A 11 2.13 6.91 5.74
C ILE A 11 1.97 7.94 4.63
N ILE A 12 1.17 7.66 3.59
CA ILE A 12 0.97 8.62 2.49
C ILE A 12 0.42 9.94 3.03
N GLN A 13 -0.50 9.90 3.99
CA GLN A 13 -1.01 11.11 4.64
C GLN A 13 0.10 11.86 5.39
N SER A 14 0.96 11.16 6.12
CA SER A 14 2.11 11.75 6.81
C SER A 14 3.11 12.39 5.83
N VAL A 15 3.45 11.67 4.75
CA VAL A 15 4.31 12.18 3.67
C VAL A 15 3.73 13.44 3.04
N VAL A 16 2.43 13.44 2.71
CA VAL A 16 1.76 14.60 2.10
C VAL A 16 1.79 15.83 3.03
N LYS A 17 1.61 15.64 4.35
CA LYS A 17 1.71 16.74 5.32
C LYS A 17 3.10 17.38 5.35
N GLN A 18 4.16 16.61 5.07
CA GLN A 18 5.53 17.11 5.10
C GLN A 18 6.00 17.71 3.76
N LEU A 19 5.24 17.57 2.67
CA LEU A 19 5.65 18.08 1.35
C LEU A 19 5.92 19.58 1.34
N ASP A 20 5.06 20.38 1.99
CA ASP A 20 5.25 21.84 2.06
C ASP A 20 6.51 22.23 2.85
N THR A 21 6.84 21.44 3.88
CA THR A 21 8.04 21.61 4.71
C THR A 21 9.32 21.37 3.91
N VAL A 22 9.31 20.40 2.99
CA VAL A 22 10.52 19.97 2.25
C VAL A 22 10.53 20.36 0.78
N GLN A 23 9.55 21.15 0.33
CA GLN A 23 9.39 21.53 -1.09
C GLN A 23 10.64 22.18 -1.70
N SER A 24 11.44 22.86 -0.87
CA SER A 24 12.69 23.49 -1.32
C SER A 24 13.69 22.45 -1.83
N PHE A 25 13.81 21.28 -1.19
CA PHE A 25 14.68 20.18 -1.66
C PHE A 25 14.22 19.62 -3.01
N LEU A 26 12.90 19.56 -3.23
CA LEU A 26 12.29 19.07 -4.47
C LEU A 26 12.39 20.08 -5.63
N LYS A 27 12.58 21.37 -5.33
CA LYS A 27 12.65 22.43 -6.34
C LYS A 27 14.06 22.55 -6.89
N ASP A 28 14.22 22.20 -8.16
CA ASP A 28 15.49 22.31 -8.85
C ASP A 28 16.08 23.73 -8.80
N GLY A 29 17.35 23.81 -8.45
CA GLY A 29 18.11 25.06 -8.37
C GLY A 29 17.88 25.88 -7.09
N SER A 30 17.04 25.43 -6.15
CA SER A 30 17.00 26.01 -4.80
C SER A 30 18.33 25.80 -4.07
N GLU A 31 18.57 26.58 -3.00
CA GLU A 31 19.78 26.43 -2.20
C GLU A 31 19.80 25.07 -1.46
N GLU A 32 18.64 24.61 -0.98
CA GLU A 32 18.47 23.32 -0.32
C GLU A 32 18.71 22.14 -1.29
N ASN A 33 18.23 22.24 -2.53
CA ASN A 33 18.47 21.24 -3.58
C ASN A 33 19.96 21.16 -3.95
N LYS A 34 20.63 22.31 -4.07
CA LYS A 34 22.09 22.36 -4.30
C LYS A 34 22.85 21.73 -3.13
N LEU A 35 22.48 22.08 -1.90
CA LEU A 35 23.09 21.51 -0.69
C LEU A 35 22.95 19.99 -0.66
N LEU A 36 21.74 19.48 -0.93
CA LEU A 36 21.46 18.05 -1.05
C LEU A 36 22.37 17.39 -2.08
N LYS A 37 22.45 17.94 -3.30
CA LYS A 37 23.32 17.43 -4.38
C LYS A 37 24.80 17.39 -3.94
N THR A 38 25.27 18.45 -3.28
CA THR A 38 26.64 18.53 -2.77
C THR A 38 26.91 17.48 -1.70
N VAL A 39 26.04 17.35 -0.69
CA VAL A 39 26.22 16.36 0.39
C VAL A 39 26.19 14.94 -0.16
N LEU A 40 25.24 14.61 -1.05
CA LEU A 40 25.17 13.28 -1.66
C LEU A 40 26.41 12.93 -2.51
N LYS A 41 27.07 13.95 -3.11
CA LYS A 41 28.28 13.76 -3.92
C LYS A 41 29.55 13.66 -3.09
N GLU A 42 29.66 14.45 -2.02
CA GLU A 42 30.90 14.59 -1.23
C GLU A 42 30.96 13.64 -0.04
N SER A 43 29.81 13.25 0.51
CA SER A 43 29.73 12.43 1.72
C SER A 43 29.25 11.02 1.39
N LEU A 44 30.06 10.01 1.72
CA LEU A 44 29.69 8.61 1.60
C LEU A 44 28.64 8.20 2.66
N ILE A 45 28.72 8.84 3.83
CA ILE A 45 27.89 8.60 5.01
C ILE A 45 27.29 9.94 5.43
N MET A 46 25.98 10.12 5.27
CA MET A 46 25.28 11.40 5.47
C MET A 46 25.29 11.83 6.94
N ASP A 47 25.16 10.89 7.87
CA ASP A 47 25.16 11.13 9.32
C ASP A 47 26.54 11.47 9.90
N HIS A 48 27.57 11.59 9.07
CA HIS A 48 28.87 12.16 9.44
C HIS A 48 29.07 13.58 8.88
N ASP A 49 28.14 14.10 8.09
CA ASP A 49 28.21 15.44 7.49
C ASP A 49 27.43 16.44 8.36
N SER A 50 28.12 17.45 8.89
CA SER A 50 27.49 18.46 9.73
C SER A 50 26.41 19.25 8.98
N ARG A 51 26.55 19.42 7.66
CA ARG A 51 25.53 20.10 6.83
C ARG A 51 24.21 19.36 6.81
N PHE A 52 24.23 18.04 7.00
CA PHE A 52 23.04 17.22 7.17
C PHE A 52 22.54 17.27 8.63
N LEU A 53 23.42 17.01 9.60
CA LEU A 53 23.05 16.95 11.02
C LEU A 53 22.49 18.28 11.57
N ASP A 54 23.00 19.41 11.09
CA ASP A 54 22.59 20.74 11.52
C ASP A 54 21.34 21.26 10.76
N ASN A 55 20.78 20.48 9.83
CA ASN A 55 19.66 20.89 8.99
C ASN A 55 18.42 20.02 9.19
N ALA A 56 17.52 20.47 10.06
CA ALA A 56 16.26 19.78 10.35
C ALA A 56 15.40 19.53 9.10
N LEU A 57 15.37 20.46 8.14
CA LEU A 57 14.59 20.27 6.91
C LEU A 57 15.18 19.17 6.02
N PHE A 58 16.51 19.03 5.99
CA PHE A 58 17.19 17.95 5.28
C PHE A 58 16.88 16.60 5.95
N ILE A 59 16.92 16.55 7.29
CA ILE A 59 16.54 15.34 8.03
C ILE A 59 15.07 14.96 7.75
N THR A 60 14.15 15.92 7.79
CA THR A 60 12.74 15.71 7.43
C THR A 60 12.59 15.19 6.00
N TYR A 61 13.34 15.75 5.05
CA TYR A 61 13.33 15.28 3.65
C TYR A 61 13.74 13.81 3.53
N ILE A 62 14.82 13.39 4.20
CA ILE A 62 15.26 11.99 4.19
C ILE A 62 14.24 11.08 4.87
N GLN A 63 13.73 11.47 6.05
CA GLN A 63 12.68 10.73 6.75
C GLN A 63 11.44 10.56 5.86
N MET A 64 11.03 11.60 5.13
CA MET A 64 9.89 11.58 4.22
C MET A 64 10.12 10.60 3.08
N LEU A 65 11.32 10.60 2.47
CA LEU A 65 11.67 9.66 1.41
C LEU A 65 11.66 8.20 1.89
N LEU A 66 12.19 7.92 3.09
CA LEU A 66 12.18 6.58 3.68
C LEU A 66 10.75 6.09 3.90
N LEU A 67 9.90 6.93 4.50
CA LEU A 67 8.48 6.60 4.68
C LEU A 67 7.76 6.42 3.34
N ALA A 68 7.98 7.30 2.37
CA ALA A 68 7.41 7.15 1.03
C ALA A 68 7.83 5.81 0.39
N GLY A 69 9.09 5.41 0.56
CA GLY A 69 9.59 4.10 0.13
C GLY A 69 8.89 2.93 0.82
N MET A 70 8.50 3.07 2.09
CA MET A 70 7.76 2.04 2.84
C MET A 70 6.26 1.99 2.55
N SER A 71 5.67 3.09 2.09
CA SER A 71 4.21 3.24 1.96
C SER A 71 3.51 2.20 1.08
N MET A 72 4.27 1.52 0.21
CA MET A 72 3.78 0.45 -0.67
C MET A 72 4.57 -0.86 -0.55
N PHE A 73 5.46 -0.99 0.44
CA PHE A 73 6.33 -2.16 0.52
C PHE A 73 5.50 -3.43 0.77
N GLY A 74 5.64 -4.38 -0.17
CA GLY A 74 4.93 -5.65 -0.25
C GLY A 74 3.47 -5.60 -0.75
N GLY A 75 3.02 -4.46 -1.28
CA GLY A 75 1.73 -4.35 -1.98
C GLY A 75 0.51 -4.68 -1.11
N VAL A 76 -0.55 -5.18 -1.74
CA VAL A 76 -1.81 -5.58 -1.06
C VAL A 76 -1.62 -6.82 -0.16
N SER A 77 -0.56 -7.60 -0.39
CA SER A 77 -0.41 -8.94 0.17
C SER A 77 0.63 -9.06 1.29
N LEU A 78 1.56 -8.11 1.42
CA LEU A 78 2.75 -8.25 2.29
C LEU A 78 3.19 -6.90 2.89
N SER A 79 2.28 -6.13 3.50
CA SER A 79 2.70 -4.92 4.22
C SER A 79 3.81 -5.26 5.21
N CYS A 80 4.94 -4.54 5.18
CA CYS A 80 6.00 -4.70 6.18
C CYS A 80 5.67 -4.08 7.54
N LEU A 81 4.46 -3.53 7.70
CA LEU A 81 4.02 -2.85 8.90
C LEU A 81 2.69 -3.42 9.41
N ASN A 82 2.66 -3.67 10.72
CA ASN A 82 1.44 -3.98 11.46
C ASN A 82 0.68 -2.71 11.86
N SER A 83 1.40 -1.64 12.22
CA SER A 83 0.79 -0.36 12.60
C SER A 83 1.67 0.84 12.28
N PHE A 84 1.04 1.99 12.08
CA PHE A 84 1.68 3.27 11.87
C PHE A 84 0.85 4.38 12.52
N SER A 85 1.51 5.34 13.16
CA SER A 85 0.91 6.56 13.69
C SER A 85 1.85 7.74 13.57
N ASP A 86 1.28 8.93 13.33
CA ASP A 86 1.99 10.20 13.28
C ASP A 86 1.21 11.23 14.09
N HIS A 87 1.72 11.56 15.27
CA HIS A 87 1.10 12.45 16.25
C HIS A 87 2.15 13.36 16.87
N ASP A 88 1.86 14.66 16.94
CA ASP A 88 2.74 15.68 17.54
C ASP A 88 4.19 15.59 17.03
N ASP A 89 4.32 15.51 15.70
CA ASP A 89 5.57 15.34 14.94
C ASP A 89 6.38 14.08 15.26
N ARG A 90 5.80 13.14 16.01
CA ARG A 90 6.38 11.85 16.33
C ARG A 90 5.74 10.75 15.50
N VAL A 91 6.58 10.11 14.68
CA VAL A 91 6.24 8.91 13.94
C VAL A 91 6.52 7.70 14.81
N SER A 92 5.54 6.80 14.92
CA SER A 92 5.71 5.47 15.53
C SER A 92 5.20 4.40 14.58
N LEU A 93 5.91 3.30 14.47
CA LEU A 93 5.54 2.18 13.62
C LEU A 93 5.92 0.85 14.25
N THR A 94 5.17 -0.19 13.87
CA THR A 94 5.47 -1.56 14.25
C THR A 94 5.60 -2.38 12.98
N TRP A 95 6.74 -3.02 12.81
CA TRP A 95 7.05 -3.89 11.70
C TRP A 95 6.27 -5.19 11.79
N ASP A 96 6.15 -5.90 10.67
CA ASP A 96 5.53 -7.22 10.58
C ASP A 96 6.22 -8.27 11.49
N SER A 97 7.50 -8.07 11.78
CA SER A 97 8.29 -8.85 12.74
C SER A 97 7.94 -8.62 14.22
N GLY A 98 7.10 -7.61 14.52
CA GLY A 98 6.78 -7.17 15.88
C GLY A 98 7.78 -6.16 16.47
N VAL A 99 8.87 -5.85 15.77
CA VAL A 99 9.79 -4.75 16.15
C VAL A 99 9.01 -3.44 16.09
N SER A 100 9.23 -2.54 17.04
CA SER A 100 8.61 -1.20 17.04
C SER A 100 9.68 -0.14 17.07
N ASP A 101 9.55 0.84 16.19
CA ASP A 101 10.46 1.99 16.05
C ASP A 101 9.68 3.30 16.14
N SER A 102 10.39 4.37 16.49
CA SER A 102 9.84 5.72 16.42
C SER A 102 10.92 6.73 16.06
N PHE A 103 10.53 7.85 15.48
CA PHE A 103 11.41 9.00 15.29
C PHE A 103 10.59 10.30 15.31
N THR A 104 11.28 11.42 15.47
CA THR A 104 10.65 12.75 15.41
C THR A 104 11.08 13.46 14.13
N TRP A 105 10.15 14.13 13.46
CA TRP A 105 10.44 14.86 12.23
C TRP A 105 11.54 15.89 12.44
N GLY A 106 12.54 15.88 11.55
CA GLY A 106 13.65 16.83 11.54
C GLY A 106 14.71 16.63 12.62
N ILE A 107 14.61 15.55 13.42
CA ILE A 107 15.56 15.23 14.48
C ILE A 107 16.36 13.98 14.11
N TYR A 108 17.69 14.08 14.19
CA TYR A 108 18.62 12.95 14.07
C TYR A 108 19.09 12.51 15.45
N ASP A 109 18.41 11.52 16.03
CA ASP A 109 18.69 10.97 17.37
C ASP A 109 18.86 9.44 17.34
N GLU A 110 19.05 8.83 18.52
CA GLU A 110 19.15 7.37 18.65
C GLU A 110 17.90 6.65 18.13
N SER A 111 16.72 7.25 18.26
CA SER A 111 15.46 6.70 17.77
C SER A 111 15.45 6.60 16.24
N PHE A 112 15.87 7.67 15.56
CA PHE A 112 15.99 7.67 14.11
C PHE A 112 17.10 6.74 13.59
N LEU A 113 18.22 6.65 14.32
CA LEU A 113 19.30 5.68 14.03
C LEU A 113 18.82 4.23 14.10
N GLN A 114 18.03 3.88 15.13
CA GLN A 114 17.44 2.54 15.26
C GLN A 114 16.52 2.23 14.07
N PHE A 115 15.62 3.16 13.74
CA PHE A 115 14.73 3.04 12.58
C PHE A 115 15.51 2.85 11.28
N ILE A 116 16.53 3.68 11.00
CA ILE A 116 17.34 3.57 9.77
C ILE A 116 18.08 2.24 9.70
N SER A 117 18.64 1.77 10.82
CA SER A 117 19.37 0.51 10.86
C SER A 117 18.43 -0.66 10.53
N TYR A 118 17.25 -0.70 11.15
CA TYR A 118 16.27 -1.73 10.89
C TYR A 118 15.66 -1.64 9.48
N TYR A 119 15.38 -0.43 8.99
CA TYR A 119 14.93 -0.17 7.62
C TYR A 119 15.89 -0.81 6.60
N GLN A 120 17.19 -0.54 6.75
CA GLN A 120 18.21 -1.06 5.84
C GLN A 120 18.30 -2.58 5.91
N ASP A 121 18.17 -3.18 7.09
CA ASP A 121 18.20 -4.64 7.25
C ASP A 121 16.95 -5.32 6.69
N ARG A 122 15.77 -4.72 6.89
CA ARG A 122 14.48 -5.32 6.53
C ARG A 122 14.16 -5.19 5.05
N LEU A 123 14.45 -4.03 4.46
CA LEU A 123 13.99 -3.72 3.10
C LEU A 123 15.06 -3.97 2.02
N SER A 124 16.29 -4.28 2.42
CA SER A 124 17.33 -4.73 1.50
C SER A 124 17.15 -6.21 1.12
N SER A 125 17.73 -6.61 -0.01
CA SER A 125 17.74 -8.03 -0.43
C SER A 125 18.50 -8.95 0.53
N LYS A 126 19.40 -8.37 1.34
CA LYS A 126 20.13 -9.01 2.43
C LYS A 126 20.29 -8.03 3.59
N PRO A 127 20.27 -8.49 4.86
CA PRO A 127 20.59 -7.65 6.00
C PRO A 127 21.93 -6.93 5.79
N GLN A 128 21.97 -5.63 6.06
CA GLN A 128 23.14 -4.78 5.84
C GLN A 128 23.99 -4.65 7.12
N HIS A 129 23.37 -4.82 8.29
CA HIS A 129 23.93 -4.62 9.62
C HIS A 129 24.64 -3.26 9.76
N ARG A 130 24.14 -2.25 9.04
CA ARG A 130 24.64 -0.88 9.05
C ARG A 130 23.90 -0.09 10.11
N LYS A 131 24.66 0.66 10.91
CA LYS A 131 24.11 1.65 11.87
C LYS A 131 24.05 3.05 11.30
N HIS A 132 24.86 3.32 10.28
CA HIS A 132 24.99 4.61 9.63
C HIS A 132 24.03 4.76 8.46
N LEU A 133 23.87 6.00 8.00
CA LEU A 133 23.03 6.40 6.89
C LEU A 133 23.89 6.66 5.64
N PRO A 134 24.14 5.65 4.80
CA PRO A 134 24.91 5.83 3.57
C PRO A 134 24.13 6.69 2.56
N SER A 135 24.83 7.54 1.81
CA SER A 135 24.21 8.33 0.74
C SER A 135 23.56 7.46 -0.36
N GLU A 136 24.09 6.25 -0.55
CA GLU A 136 23.54 5.24 -1.46
C GLU A 136 22.11 4.80 -1.13
N ILE A 137 21.60 5.08 0.09
CA ILE A 137 20.21 4.77 0.47
C ILE A 137 19.20 5.42 -0.49
N ILE A 138 19.56 6.58 -1.07
CA ILE A 138 18.75 7.28 -2.09
C ILE A 138 18.52 6.41 -3.33
N ILE A 139 19.53 5.64 -3.74
CA ILE A 139 19.42 4.70 -4.88
C ILE A 139 18.43 3.58 -4.54
N GLY A 140 18.47 3.07 -3.30
CA GLY A 140 17.51 2.08 -2.82
C GLY A 140 16.07 2.59 -2.83
N ILE A 141 15.84 3.79 -2.29
CA ILE A 141 14.53 4.45 -2.27
C ILE A 141 13.99 4.67 -3.69
N ARG A 142 14.83 5.17 -4.60
CA ARG A 142 14.50 5.31 -6.02
C ARG A 142 14.13 3.96 -6.66
N GLY A 143 14.84 2.90 -6.30
CA GLY A 143 14.52 1.53 -6.71
C GLY A 143 13.10 1.14 -6.31
N PHE A 144 12.71 1.39 -5.06
CA PHE A 144 11.34 1.14 -4.60
C PHE A 144 10.30 1.92 -5.41
N PHE A 145 10.50 3.22 -5.66
CA PHE A 145 9.57 4.00 -6.48
C PHE A 145 9.44 3.47 -7.90
N SER A 146 10.54 3.02 -8.50
CA SER A 146 10.52 2.42 -9.84
C SER A 146 9.66 1.14 -9.86
N THR A 147 9.90 0.23 -8.91
CA THR A 147 9.09 -0.99 -8.77
C THR A 147 7.62 -0.69 -8.51
N TYR A 148 7.30 0.33 -7.70
CA TYR A 148 5.92 0.72 -7.46
C TYR A 148 5.23 1.29 -8.69
N LEU A 149 5.92 2.09 -9.49
CA LEU A 149 5.40 2.60 -10.75
C LEU A 149 5.12 1.47 -11.75
N ASP A 150 5.96 0.43 -11.79
CA ASP A 150 5.73 -0.75 -12.64
C ASP A 150 4.48 -1.51 -12.20
N ILE A 151 4.29 -1.73 -10.88
CA ILE A 151 3.08 -2.37 -10.33
C ILE A 151 1.83 -1.55 -10.68
N LEU A 152 1.88 -0.23 -10.45
CA LEU A 152 0.76 0.67 -10.76
C LEU A 152 0.50 0.75 -12.27
N GLY A 153 1.53 0.65 -13.10
CA GLY A 153 1.41 0.56 -14.56
C GLY A 153 0.72 -0.73 -15.01
N SER A 154 1.07 -1.86 -14.42
CA SER A 154 0.40 -3.14 -14.67
C SER A 154 -1.07 -3.10 -14.25
N LEU A 155 -1.38 -2.52 -13.09
CA LEU A 155 -2.76 -2.36 -12.62
C LEU A 155 -3.57 -1.41 -13.51
N ASP A 156 -2.98 -0.30 -13.97
CA ASP A 156 -3.63 0.63 -14.91
C ASP A 156 -4.00 -0.05 -16.23
N PHE A 157 -3.16 -0.96 -16.74
CA PHE A 157 -3.48 -1.77 -17.92
C PHE A 157 -4.69 -2.68 -17.66
N LYS A 158 -4.67 -3.45 -16.56
CA LYS A 158 -5.80 -4.33 -16.19
C LYS A 158 -7.11 -3.55 -16.01
N ILE A 159 -7.04 -2.33 -15.47
CA ILE A 159 -8.21 -1.45 -15.32
C ILE A 159 -8.77 -1.01 -16.65
N LYS A 160 -7.92 -0.68 -17.63
CA LYS A 160 -8.38 -0.31 -18.97
C LYS A 160 -9.20 -1.46 -19.58
N ASP A 161 -8.70 -2.68 -19.47
CA ASP A 161 -9.41 -3.87 -19.96
C ASP A 161 -10.75 -4.09 -19.22
N LEU A 162 -10.78 -3.92 -17.89
CA LEU A 162 -12.03 -3.99 -17.09
C LEU A 162 -13.08 -2.93 -17.49
N LEU A 163 -12.63 -1.78 -17.99
CA LEU A 163 -13.49 -0.67 -18.37
C LEU A 163 -13.93 -0.71 -19.84
N MET A 164 -13.40 -1.61 -20.66
CA MET A 164 -13.76 -1.70 -22.08
C MET A 164 -15.18 -2.20 -22.30
N ASP A 165 -15.47 -3.44 -21.85
CA ASP A 165 -16.75 -4.10 -22.12
C ASP A 165 -17.01 -5.28 -21.15
N LYS A 166 -18.24 -5.79 -21.16
CA LYS A 166 -18.69 -6.89 -20.28
C LYS A 166 -17.95 -8.22 -20.52
N SER A 167 -17.52 -8.50 -21.75
CA SER A 167 -16.78 -9.73 -22.09
C SER A 167 -15.36 -9.68 -21.52
N SER A 168 -14.70 -8.54 -21.65
CA SER A 168 -13.39 -8.27 -21.05
C SER A 168 -13.45 -8.38 -19.52
N PHE A 169 -14.51 -7.87 -18.91
CA PHE A 169 -14.77 -8.01 -17.46
C PHE A 169 -14.85 -9.49 -17.02
N LEU A 170 -15.65 -10.32 -17.70
CA LEU A 170 -15.77 -11.75 -17.38
C LEU A 170 -14.45 -12.51 -17.55
N THR A 171 -13.70 -12.18 -18.60
CA THR A 171 -12.42 -12.83 -18.90
C THR A 171 -11.41 -12.60 -17.77
N ILE A 172 -11.39 -11.38 -17.22
CA ILE A 172 -10.48 -11.03 -16.12
C ILE A 172 -10.88 -11.73 -14.82
N VAL A 173 -12.19 -11.79 -14.52
CA VAL A 173 -12.73 -12.46 -13.33
C VAL A 173 -12.46 -13.97 -13.33
N SER A 174 -12.48 -14.58 -14.51
CA SER A 174 -12.31 -16.04 -14.68
C SER A 174 -10.84 -16.48 -14.66
N SER A 175 -9.89 -15.54 -14.58
CA SER A 175 -8.46 -15.80 -14.61
C SER A 175 -7.88 -15.92 -13.20
N GLU A 176 -7.34 -17.09 -12.86
CA GLU A 176 -6.65 -17.31 -11.58
C GLU A 176 -5.40 -16.43 -11.39
N LEU A 177 -4.86 -15.89 -12.49
CA LEU A 177 -3.64 -15.07 -12.49
C LEU A 177 -3.89 -13.60 -12.11
N ASN A 178 -5.15 -13.17 -11.99
CA ASN A 178 -5.53 -11.76 -11.86
C ASN A 178 -6.08 -11.39 -10.48
N LYS A 179 -5.36 -11.77 -9.40
CA LYS A 179 -5.77 -11.51 -8.00
C LYS A 179 -6.13 -10.05 -7.74
N ASP A 180 -5.28 -9.13 -8.16
CA ASP A 180 -5.47 -7.69 -7.94
C ASP A 180 -6.70 -7.15 -8.67
N ALA A 181 -6.97 -7.67 -9.88
CA ALA A 181 -8.11 -7.23 -10.67
C ALA A 181 -9.43 -7.80 -10.11
N LEU A 182 -9.42 -9.04 -9.62
CA LEU A 182 -10.57 -9.62 -8.92
C LEU A 182 -10.89 -8.83 -7.64
N PHE A 183 -9.88 -8.54 -6.82
CA PHE A 183 -10.05 -7.70 -5.64
C PHE A 183 -10.63 -6.33 -6.01
N LEU A 184 -10.08 -5.69 -7.05
CA LEU A 184 -10.57 -4.40 -7.52
C LEU A 184 -12.04 -4.48 -7.96
N VAL A 185 -12.42 -5.51 -8.70
CA VAL A 185 -13.79 -5.71 -9.17
C VAL A 185 -14.75 -5.87 -7.99
N ILE A 186 -14.44 -6.78 -7.05
CA ILE A 186 -15.34 -7.07 -5.93
C ILE A 186 -15.43 -5.86 -4.98
N SER A 187 -14.30 -5.23 -4.68
CA SER A 187 -14.29 -4.01 -3.84
C SER A 187 -14.96 -2.79 -4.49
N SER A 188 -15.12 -2.81 -5.83
CA SER A 188 -15.82 -1.75 -6.57
C SER A 188 -17.30 -2.05 -6.80
N LEU A 189 -17.82 -3.18 -6.34
CA LEU A 189 -19.26 -3.46 -6.38
C LEU A 189 -20.03 -2.40 -5.58
N PRO A 190 -21.28 -2.06 -5.98
CA PRO A 190 -22.18 -1.30 -5.13
C PRO A 190 -22.26 -1.94 -3.73
N SER A 191 -22.35 -1.15 -2.66
CA SER A 191 -22.28 -1.68 -1.28
C SER A 191 -23.34 -2.75 -0.99
N GLU A 192 -24.53 -2.64 -1.61
CA GLU A 192 -25.57 -3.66 -1.54
C GLU A 192 -25.14 -4.97 -2.23
N GLN A 193 -24.51 -4.88 -3.40
CA GLN A 193 -24.02 -6.05 -4.14
C GLN A 193 -22.82 -6.69 -3.45
N LEU A 194 -21.94 -5.89 -2.84
CA LEU A 194 -20.85 -6.41 -2.02
C LEU A 194 -21.37 -7.18 -0.79
N SER A 195 -22.40 -6.68 -0.14
CA SER A 195 -23.05 -7.40 0.97
C SER A 195 -23.73 -8.68 0.47
N ARG A 196 -24.47 -8.61 -0.63
CA ARG A 196 -25.10 -9.76 -1.28
C ARG A 196 -24.08 -10.80 -1.75
N PHE A 197 -22.88 -10.37 -2.15
CA PHE A 197 -21.81 -11.28 -2.56
C PHE A 197 -21.39 -12.20 -1.41
N PHE A 198 -21.11 -11.65 -0.22
CA PHE A 198 -20.78 -12.47 0.95
C PHE A 198 -21.95 -13.34 1.38
N MET A 199 -23.17 -12.79 1.35
CA MET A 199 -24.39 -13.56 1.64
C MET A 199 -24.64 -14.68 0.60
N PHE A 200 -24.23 -14.48 -0.65
CA PHE A 200 -24.36 -15.49 -1.69
C PHE A 200 -23.34 -16.62 -1.51
N LEU A 201 -22.13 -16.31 -1.03
CA LEU A 201 -21.08 -17.31 -0.84
C LEU A 201 -21.29 -18.20 0.38
N TYR A 202 -21.80 -17.67 1.50
CA TYR A 202 -21.84 -18.41 2.77
C TYR A 202 -22.52 -19.79 2.71
N PRO A 203 -23.61 -20.04 1.95
CA PRO A 203 -24.29 -21.33 1.95
C PRO A 203 -23.44 -22.46 1.36
N PHE A 204 -22.39 -22.10 0.61
CA PHE A 204 -21.52 -23.05 -0.07
C PHE A 204 -20.23 -23.33 0.71
N LEU A 205 -19.98 -22.61 1.80
CA LEU A 205 -18.77 -22.73 2.61
C LEU A 205 -18.98 -23.64 3.82
N PRO A 206 -17.94 -24.29 4.34
CA PRO A 206 -18.05 -25.16 5.52
C PRO A 206 -18.58 -24.40 6.74
N SER A 207 -19.54 -24.99 7.45
CA SER A 207 -20.17 -24.39 8.62
C SER A 207 -19.31 -24.42 9.89
N ASP A 208 -18.26 -25.24 9.89
CA ASP A 208 -17.32 -25.47 10.98
C ASP A 208 -16.04 -24.62 10.90
N LEU A 209 -15.85 -23.87 9.82
CA LEU A 209 -14.70 -22.98 9.69
C LEU A 209 -14.83 -21.79 10.66
N MET A 210 -13.93 -21.71 11.65
CA MET A 210 -13.91 -20.63 12.64
C MET A 210 -12.95 -19.52 12.21
N VAL A 211 -13.37 -18.28 12.43
CA VAL A 211 -12.58 -17.07 12.17
C VAL A 211 -12.66 -16.13 13.38
N THR A 212 -11.71 -15.21 13.48
CA THR A 212 -11.72 -14.16 14.51
C THR A 212 -12.19 -12.87 13.87
N SER A 213 -13.28 -12.29 14.36
CA SER A 213 -13.79 -11.00 13.89
C SER A 213 -12.90 -9.84 14.35
N PRO A 214 -13.04 -8.64 13.75
CA PRO A 214 -12.23 -7.47 14.13
C PRO A 214 -12.32 -7.07 15.61
N ASP A 215 -13.41 -7.42 16.31
CA ASP A 215 -13.61 -7.21 17.75
C ASP A 215 -13.00 -8.32 18.64
N GLY A 216 -12.24 -9.24 18.05
CA GLY A 216 -11.53 -10.32 18.74
C GLY A 216 -12.40 -11.52 19.10
N ARG A 217 -13.65 -11.58 18.63
CA ARG A 217 -14.55 -12.70 18.91
C ARG A 217 -14.34 -13.84 17.92
N SER A 218 -14.36 -15.07 18.40
CA SER A 218 -14.37 -16.24 17.54
C SER A 218 -15.81 -16.52 17.08
N MET A 219 -16.01 -16.65 15.77
CA MET A 219 -17.30 -16.99 15.17
C MET A 219 -17.11 -17.87 13.95
N THR A 220 -18.18 -18.51 13.47
CA THR A 220 -18.10 -19.25 12.21
C THR A 220 -17.96 -18.27 11.04
N LEU A 221 -17.24 -18.67 9.99
CA LEU A 221 -17.14 -17.92 8.75
C LEU A 221 -18.52 -17.62 8.17
N SER A 222 -19.44 -18.59 8.26
CA SER A 222 -20.83 -18.42 7.84
C SER A 222 -21.52 -17.27 8.58
N ALA A 223 -21.36 -17.18 9.90
CA ALA A 223 -21.91 -16.08 10.70
C ALA A 223 -21.29 -14.73 10.33
N MET A 224 -19.98 -14.71 10.01
CA MET A 224 -19.31 -13.51 9.52
C MET A 224 -19.92 -13.04 8.19
N PHE A 225 -20.19 -13.94 7.25
CA PHE A 225 -20.68 -13.60 5.91
C PHE A 225 -22.20 -13.34 5.81
N ASP A 226 -23.00 -13.90 6.73
CA ASP A 226 -24.46 -13.80 6.72
C ASP A 226 -24.99 -12.39 7.06
N GLN A 227 -24.26 -11.61 7.85
CA GLN A 227 -24.70 -10.27 8.25
C GLN A 227 -24.24 -9.21 7.25
N PRO A 228 -25.10 -8.31 6.76
CA PRO A 228 -24.64 -7.13 6.02
C PRO A 228 -23.75 -6.28 6.93
N SER A 229 -22.65 -5.76 6.38
CA SER A 229 -21.73 -4.89 7.13
C SER A 229 -21.52 -3.61 6.37
N TYR A 230 -21.82 -2.49 7.01
CA TYR A 230 -21.49 -1.15 6.52
C TYR A 230 -20.23 -0.59 7.19
N ASP A 231 -19.72 -1.29 8.21
CA ASP A 231 -18.46 -0.98 8.88
C ASP A 231 -17.27 -1.42 8.02
N PHE A 232 -16.36 -0.48 7.76
CA PHE A 232 -15.19 -0.69 6.90
C PHE A 232 -14.24 -1.76 7.44
N SER A 233 -14.07 -1.88 8.76
CA SER A 233 -13.20 -2.89 9.37
C SER A 233 -13.77 -4.29 9.17
N PHE A 234 -15.09 -4.46 9.33
CA PHE A 234 -15.76 -5.73 9.03
C PHE A 234 -15.75 -6.08 7.54
N LEU A 235 -16.02 -5.11 6.65
CA LEU A 235 -15.94 -5.33 5.20
C LEU A 235 -14.53 -5.71 4.76
N SER A 236 -13.50 -5.05 5.31
CA SER A 236 -12.10 -5.36 5.03
C SER A 236 -11.73 -6.78 5.47
N GLU A 237 -12.16 -7.20 6.65
CA GLU A 237 -11.90 -8.56 7.14
C GLU A 237 -12.64 -9.61 6.29
N LYS A 238 -13.90 -9.36 5.91
CA LYS A 238 -14.63 -10.26 4.99
C LYS A 238 -13.93 -10.41 3.65
N MET A 239 -13.46 -9.29 3.09
CA MET A 239 -12.72 -9.30 1.84
C MET A 239 -11.43 -10.10 1.96
N LYS A 240 -10.68 -9.90 3.04
CA LYS A 240 -9.46 -10.67 3.33
C LYS A 240 -9.75 -12.17 3.43
N LEU A 241 -10.72 -12.57 4.26
CA LEU A 241 -11.13 -13.97 4.39
C LEU A 241 -11.58 -14.56 3.06
N PHE A 242 -12.34 -13.81 2.26
CA PHE A 242 -12.75 -14.23 0.93
C PHE A 242 -11.53 -14.48 0.02
N LEU A 243 -10.58 -13.55 -0.06
CA LEU A 243 -9.39 -13.71 -0.89
C LEU A 243 -8.54 -14.90 -0.42
N ASP A 244 -8.41 -15.09 0.90
CA ASP A 244 -7.73 -16.25 1.47
C ASP A 244 -8.39 -17.54 0.96
N LEU A 245 -9.72 -17.68 1.07
CA LEU A 245 -10.45 -18.85 0.58
C LEU A 245 -10.33 -19.03 -0.94
N TYR A 246 -10.41 -17.94 -1.70
CA TYR A 246 -10.33 -17.94 -3.16
C TYR A 246 -8.96 -18.37 -3.68
N PHE A 247 -7.89 -18.13 -2.92
CA PHE A 247 -6.50 -18.43 -3.33
C PHE A 247 -5.81 -19.52 -2.50
N ASN A 248 -6.52 -20.17 -1.57
CA ASN A 248 -5.93 -21.18 -0.68
C ASN A 248 -5.74 -22.53 -1.39
N SER A 249 -4.55 -22.74 -1.94
CA SER A 249 -4.16 -24.00 -2.57
C SER A 249 -4.13 -25.21 -1.63
N GLN A 250 -4.12 -25.01 -0.31
CA GLN A 250 -4.19 -26.09 0.68
C GLN A 250 -5.62 -26.60 0.90
N LEU A 251 -6.64 -25.84 0.45
CA LEU A 251 -8.05 -26.18 0.56
C LEU A 251 -8.71 -26.21 -0.83
N PRO A 252 -8.29 -27.11 -1.73
CA PRO A 252 -8.65 -27.05 -3.16
C PRO A 252 -10.16 -27.14 -3.43
N LYS A 253 -10.92 -27.86 -2.58
CA LYS A 253 -12.39 -27.92 -2.71
C LYS A 253 -13.05 -26.58 -2.37
N ILE A 254 -12.59 -25.92 -1.32
CA ILE A 254 -13.12 -24.61 -0.89
C ILE A 254 -12.72 -23.54 -1.91
N GLN A 255 -11.48 -23.61 -2.39
CA GLN A 255 -10.99 -22.76 -3.47
C GLN A 255 -11.88 -22.87 -4.71
N MET A 256 -12.10 -24.08 -5.22
CA MET A 256 -12.93 -24.32 -6.41
C MET A 256 -14.37 -23.80 -6.21
N ILE A 257 -15.00 -24.09 -5.07
CA ILE A 257 -16.34 -23.58 -4.76
C ILE A 257 -16.36 -22.05 -4.75
N THR A 258 -15.39 -21.43 -4.10
CA THR A 258 -15.30 -19.97 -3.98
C THR A 258 -15.10 -19.32 -5.35
N GLN A 259 -14.26 -19.91 -6.20
CA GLN A 259 -14.03 -19.46 -7.58
C GLN A 259 -15.29 -19.59 -8.44
N ASP A 260 -15.89 -20.79 -8.48
CA ASP A 260 -17.09 -21.07 -9.28
C ASP A 260 -18.25 -20.15 -8.90
N LYS A 261 -18.48 -19.97 -7.60
CA LYS A 261 -19.57 -19.13 -7.08
C LYS A 261 -19.30 -17.65 -7.25
N THR A 262 -18.04 -17.21 -7.20
CA THR A 262 -17.68 -15.84 -7.52
C THR A 262 -17.98 -15.53 -9.00
N ALA A 263 -17.60 -16.43 -9.91
CA ALA A 263 -17.90 -16.29 -11.33
C ALA A 263 -19.42 -16.27 -11.59
N GLU A 264 -20.18 -17.16 -10.93
CA GLU A 264 -21.65 -17.20 -11.02
C GLU A 264 -22.28 -15.88 -10.56
N PHE A 265 -21.84 -15.33 -9.43
CA PHE A 265 -22.37 -14.08 -8.88
C PHE A 265 -22.05 -12.90 -9.79
N LEU A 266 -20.78 -12.73 -10.18
CA LEU A 266 -20.34 -11.62 -11.01
C LEU A 266 -21.00 -11.66 -12.39
N SER A 267 -21.23 -12.85 -12.96
CA SER A 267 -21.99 -13.01 -14.21
C SER A 267 -23.42 -12.48 -14.11
N LYS A 268 -24.07 -12.58 -12.94
CA LYS A 268 -25.41 -12.00 -12.71
C LYS A 268 -25.33 -10.48 -12.54
N VAL A 269 -24.32 -9.99 -11.80
CA VAL A 269 -24.12 -8.55 -11.58
C VAL A 269 -23.94 -7.81 -12.91
N ILE A 270 -23.11 -8.33 -13.82
CA ILE A 270 -22.86 -7.65 -15.09
C ILE A 270 -24.06 -7.67 -16.06
N GLN A 271 -25.01 -8.58 -15.86
CA GLN A 271 -26.24 -8.61 -16.65
C GLN A 271 -27.17 -7.45 -16.29
N ASN A 272 -27.06 -6.92 -15.06
CA ASN A 272 -27.75 -5.71 -14.65
C ASN A 272 -26.94 -4.48 -15.08
N ASP A 273 -27.43 -3.74 -16.07
CA ASP A 273 -26.78 -2.53 -16.58
C ASP A 273 -26.54 -1.48 -15.50
N HIS A 274 -27.47 -1.34 -14.54
CA HIS A 274 -27.31 -0.39 -13.44
C HIS A 274 -26.12 -0.77 -12.54
N ASP A 275 -26.09 -2.02 -12.05
CA ASP A 275 -25.02 -2.49 -11.17
C ASP A 275 -23.66 -2.49 -11.88
N PHE A 276 -23.64 -2.87 -13.17
CA PHE A 276 -22.42 -2.84 -13.99
C PHE A 276 -21.89 -1.42 -14.16
N ASN A 277 -22.73 -0.46 -14.54
CA ASN A 277 -22.31 0.94 -14.73
C ASN A 277 -21.78 1.55 -13.42
N VAL A 278 -22.45 1.30 -12.29
CA VAL A 278 -21.97 1.76 -10.97
C VAL A 278 -20.62 1.11 -10.63
N THR A 279 -20.45 -0.19 -10.91
CA THR A 279 -19.17 -0.87 -10.71
C THR A 279 -18.06 -0.24 -11.56
N GLN A 280 -18.33 0.06 -12.84
CA GLN A 280 -17.35 0.73 -13.71
C GLN A 280 -16.99 2.13 -13.19
N ASP A 281 -17.97 2.90 -12.71
CA ASP A 281 -17.72 4.23 -12.17
C ASP A 281 -16.91 4.18 -10.87
N ASN A 282 -17.15 3.18 -10.00
CA ASN A 282 -16.33 2.92 -8.83
C ASN A 282 -14.89 2.55 -9.22
N ILE A 283 -14.69 1.68 -10.22
CA ILE A 283 -13.35 1.33 -10.73
C ILE A 283 -12.64 2.58 -11.28
N LYS A 284 -13.32 3.42 -12.06
CA LYS A 284 -12.77 4.70 -12.55
C LYS A 284 -12.39 5.62 -11.40
N SER A 285 -13.23 5.71 -10.37
CA SER A 285 -12.97 6.51 -9.16
C SER A 285 -11.74 6.01 -8.41
N VAL A 286 -11.58 4.69 -8.24
CA VAL A 286 -10.36 4.10 -7.65
C VAL A 286 -9.14 4.44 -8.52
N LYS A 287 -9.23 4.28 -9.83
CA LYS A 287 -8.13 4.64 -10.74
C LYS A 287 -7.70 6.10 -10.54
N GLN A 288 -8.64 7.03 -10.58
CA GLN A 288 -8.36 8.46 -10.48
C GLN A 288 -7.85 8.86 -9.09
N SER A 289 -8.50 8.40 -8.03
CA SER A 289 -8.22 8.86 -6.67
C SER A 289 -7.07 8.10 -5.98
N GLN A 290 -6.78 6.88 -6.42
CA GLN A 290 -5.80 6.01 -5.77
C GLN A 290 -4.59 5.73 -6.67
N ILE A 291 -4.80 5.35 -7.92
CA ILE A 291 -3.70 4.90 -8.79
C ILE A 291 -3.00 6.08 -9.43
N ASP A 292 -3.76 6.98 -10.07
CA ASP A 292 -3.19 8.14 -10.77
C ASP A 292 -2.47 9.07 -9.79
N VAL A 293 -3.07 9.34 -8.61
CA VAL A 293 -2.44 10.13 -7.54
C VAL A 293 -1.10 9.50 -7.10
N ARG A 294 -1.06 8.19 -6.87
CA ARG A 294 0.18 7.49 -6.48
C ARG A 294 1.21 7.51 -7.61
N LYS A 295 0.81 7.32 -8.86
CA LYS A 295 1.70 7.43 -10.02
C LYS A 295 2.30 8.83 -10.12
N THR A 296 1.52 9.88 -9.87
CA THR A 296 2.02 11.25 -9.80
C THR A 296 3.02 11.41 -8.66
N LEU A 297 2.66 11.02 -7.43
CA LEU A 297 3.54 11.16 -6.26
C LEU A 297 4.88 10.44 -6.46
N TYR A 298 4.84 9.13 -6.74
CA TYR A 298 6.06 8.33 -6.89
C TYR A 298 6.81 8.68 -8.18
N GLY A 299 6.11 9.09 -9.24
CA GLY A 299 6.72 9.57 -10.48
C GLY A 299 7.51 10.86 -10.25
N THR A 300 6.93 11.84 -9.56
CA THR A 300 7.60 13.08 -9.19
C THR A 300 8.82 12.81 -8.30
N LEU A 301 8.66 12.02 -7.24
CA LEU A 301 9.79 11.68 -6.35
C LEU A 301 10.88 10.90 -7.09
N LYS A 302 10.53 9.91 -7.91
CA LYS A 302 11.51 9.15 -8.71
C LYS A 302 12.28 10.05 -9.66
N ASN A 303 11.59 10.91 -10.42
CA ASN A 303 12.24 11.81 -11.39
C ASN A 303 13.21 12.76 -10.67
N HIS A 304 12.79 13.29 -9.52
CA HIS A 304 13.66 14.09 -8.68
C HIS A 304 14.90 13.31 -8.22
N LEU A 305 14.73 12.06 -7.77
CA LEU A 305 15.86 11.20 -7.40
C LEU A 305 16.73 10.81 -8.60
N ASP A 306 16.17 10.68 -9.81
CA ASP A 306 16.94 10.47 -11.05
C ASP A 306 17.91 11.63 -11.29
N GLU A 307 17.45 12.87 -11.11
CA GLU A 307 18.26 14.07 -11.26
C GLU A 307 19.36 14.17 -10.19
N LEU A 308 19.11 13.66 -8.98
CA LEU A 308 20.12 13.61 -7.92
C LEU A 308 21.20 12.54 -8.16
N VAL A 309 20.81 11.38 -8.69
CA VAL A 309 21.69 10.21 -8.82
C VAL A 309 22.46 10.20 -10.15
N TYR A 310 21.89 10.72 -11.25
CA TYR A 310 22.46 10.58 -12.59
C TYR A 310 23.05 11.87 -13.18
N VAL A 311 23.02 13.00 -12.47
CA VAL A 311 23.65 14.27 -12.91
C VAL A 311 25.00 14.51 -12.19
N SER A 312 25.73 13.43 -11.90
CA SER A 312 27.12 13.47 -11.42
C SER A 312 28.13 13.39 -12.54
#